data_AF-A0A834VEG7-F1
#
_entry.id   AF-A0A834VEG7-F1
#
_cell.length_a   1.000
_cell.length_b   1.000
_cell.length_c   1.000
_cell.angle_alpha   90.00
_cell.angle_beta   90.00
_cell.angle_gamma   90.00
#
_symmetry.space_group_name_H-M   'P 1'
#
loop_
_entity.id
_entity.type
_entity.pdbx_description
1 polymer ?
#
loop_
_entity_poly.entity_id
_entity_poly.type
_entity_poly.pdbx_seq_one_letter_code
_entity_poly.pdbx_strand_id
1 'polypeptide(L)'
;MMPIQQQQQLQLHQSIPEFYSGKSIFVTGASGFIGKVLIEKLLSACPNVDRIYLLIRPTRDGKPPSYRLEEEILKSKVFRLRNQTLNFTKLIAIAGDMTKPKLGLSDEDYRLLTETVSIVFHSAATVRFHGPLKKFIQQNVLGTKSVMELCRQMKHLKAVVYVSTAYANCNLIDVQERIYPVVDDIEGLIEKILKENSEMTPMPGHPSLMGRPNSYTISKAIAECLVDQKYRDLPVVICRPSIVTHAFNEPADGWCDSFNGVAGTLLLGGLGIARTMEIDCDYKADIIPVDYVANSLIVIGYHKGHQQKQTNTPTEIIHITSGTKNPITWGQILDFARVSAIKNPSTKMIRPIANNPISSKNFYGKMNYLFTKFFSHILFAYIFDFVLFLIGKKRIMVDVTNKMHRAFEVLDHFTNHQWEFRNEKYLKIFNQLERGDQNLFASNVETIDWFSYCDSLYIGTRRYLLNEDDSTIEDGKRRQNLLTIIYGILNFIIYSTLALPLLYAFWNVIFPQHSA
;
A
#
# COMPACT_ATOMS: atom_id res chain seq x y z
N MET A 1 -15.47 30.45 -35.42
CA MET A 1 -15.32 29.59 -34.23
C MET A 1 -15.40 28.15 -34.69
N MET A 2 -14.38 27.34 -34.42
CA MET A 2 -14.43 25.90 -34.74
C MET A 2 -15.46 25.19 -33.84
N PRO A 3 -16.19 24.17 -34.34
CA PRO A 3 -17.11 23.37 -33.54
C PRO A 3 -16.44 22.73 -32.31
N ILE A 4 -17.16 22.63 -31.20
CA ILE A 4 -16.66 22.07 -29.91
C ILE A 4 -16.08 20.66 -30.09
N GLN A 5 -16.66 19.84 -30.97
CA GLN A 5 -16.14 18.50 -31.29
C GLN A 5 -14.77 18.53 -31.98
N GLN A 6 -14.51 19.51 -32.85
CA GLN A 6 -13.20 19.68 -33.49
C GLN A 6 -12.15 20.21 -32.50
N GLN A 7 -12.53 21.04 -31.53
CA GLN A 7 -11.63 21.49 -30.46
C GLN A 7 -11.30 20.37 -29.46
N GLN A 8 -12.25 19.50 -29.13
CA GLN A 8 -12.00 18.29 -28.34
C GLN A 8 -11.12 17.29 -29.10
N GLN A 9 -11.33 17.11 -30.41
CA GLN A 9 -10.48 16.27 -31.25
C GLN A 9 -9.05 16.81 -31.39
N LEU A 10 -8.86 18.13 -31.54
CA LEU A 10 -7.53 18.77 -31.60
C LEU A 10 -6.77 18.71 -30.26
N GLN A 11 -7.47 18.73 -29.12
CA GLN A 11 -6.87 18.56 -27.79
C GLN A 11 -6.44 17.11 -27.50
N LEU A 12 -7.10 16.12 -28.12
CA LEU A 12 -6.74 14.70 -28.06
C LEU A 12 -5.48 14.32 -28.85
N HIS A 13 -4.81 15.26 -29.53
CA HIS A 13 -3.53 15.03 -30.22
C HIS A 13 -2.31 15.47 -29.41
N GLN A 14 -2.51 16.09 -28.24
CA GLN A 14 -1.40 16.43 -27.35
C GLN A 14 -1.05 15.23 -26.50
N SER A 15 0.21 14.79 -26.55
CA SER A 15 0.72 13.69 -25.71
C SER A 15 0.73 14.08 -24.22
N ILE A 16 0.76 13.09 -23.33
CA ILE A 16 0.83 13.33 -21.88
C ILE A 16 2.06 14.19 -21.50
N PRO A 17 3.29 13.90 -21.97
CA PRO A 17 4.46 14.74 -21.64
C PRO A 17 4.32 16.19 -22.12
N GLU A 18 3.72 16.41 -23.30
CA GLU A 18 3.45 17.75 -23.82
C GLU A 18 2.42 18.49 -22.95
N PHE A 19 1.38 17.80 -22.48
CA PHE A 19 0.44 18.40 -21.54
C PHE A 19 1.13 18.81 -20.25
N TYR A 20 2.08 18.06 -19.71
CA TYR A 20 2.80 18.45 -18.50
C TYR A 20 3.91 19.49 -18.75
N SER A 21 4.27 19.76 -20.01
CA SER A 21 5.32 20.72 -20.38
C SER A 21 5.01 22.14 -19.90
N GLY A 22 6.01 22.78 -19.27
CA GLY A 22 5.92 24.13 -18.72
C GLY A 22 4.95 24.28 -17.55
N LYS A 23 4.35 23.19 -17.05
CA LYS A 23 3.42 23.22 -15.92
C LYS A 23 4.14 22.99 -14.61
N SER A 24 3.74 23.76 -13.61
CA SER A 24 4.16 23.57 -12.22
C SER A 24 3.17 22.68 -11.47
N ILE A 25 3.71 21.71 -10.71
CA ILE A 25 2.98 20.63 -10.04
C ILE A 25 3.18 20.76 -8.53
N PHE A 26 2.11 20.55 -7.75
CA PHE A 26 2.21 20.42 -6.29
C PHE A 26 1.88 18.99 -5.85
N VAL A 27 2.75 18.38 -5.05
CA VAL A 27 2.61 17.00 -4.55
C VAL A 27 2.63 17.00 -3.03
N THR A 28 1.58 16.44 -2.43
CA THR A 28 1.56 16.11 -1.00
C THR A 28 1.84 14.62 -0.81
N GLY A 29 2.55 14.24 0.27
CA GLY A 29 2.86 12.83 0.52
C GLY A 29 4.06 12.34 -0.29
N ALA A 30 4.94 13.26 -0.68
CA ALA A 30 6.14 13.02 -1.50
C ALA A 30 7.10 11.95 -0.93
N SER A 31 7.19 11.82 0.38
CA SER A 31 8.02 10.80 1.05
C SER A 31 7.36 9.42 1.14
N GLY A 32 6.06 9.33 0.80
CA GLY A 32 5.30 8.08 0.81
C GLY A 32 5.65 7.16 -0.36
N PHE A 33 5.23 5.90 -0.26
CA PHE A 33 5.51 4.86 -1.25
C PHE A 33 5.07 5.25 -2.67
N ILE A 34 3.78 5.58 -2.85
CA ILE A 34 3.24 6.07 -4.14
C ILE A 34 3.89 7.40 -4.55
N GLY A 35 4.06 8.33 -3.60
CA GLY A 35 4.58 9.67 -3.87
C GLY A 35 5.97 9.65 -4.50
N LYS A 36 6.87 8.78 -4.02
CA LYS A 36 8.21 8.63 -4.59
C LYS A 36 8.20 8.13 -6.03
N VAL A 37 7.39 7.11 -6.33
CA VAL A 37 7.25 6.56 -7.70
C VAL A 37 6.59 7.57 -8.64
N LEU A 38 5.59 8.30 -8.15
CA LEU A 38 4.96 9.39 -8.90
C LEU A 38 5.97 10.48 -9.28
N ILE A 39 6.81 10.92 -8.33
CA ILE A 39 7.83 11.95 -8.57
C ILE A 39 8.89 11.44 -9.53
N GLU A 40 9.38 10.21 -9.33
CA GLU A 40 10.33 9.57 -10.24
C GLU A 40 9.77 9.55 -11.66
N LYS A 41 8.53 9.08 -11.82
CA LYS A 41 7.87 8.99 -13.12
C LYS A 41 7.68 10.36 -13.78
N LEU A 42 7.28 11.38 -13.03
CA LEU A 42 7.16 12.74 -13.55
C LEU A 42 8.50 13.28 -14.04
N LEU A 43 9.59 13.04 -13.30
CA LEU A 43 10.93 13.48 -13.71
C LEU A 43 11.44 12.72 -14.94
N SER A 44 11.12 11.44 -15.06
CA SER A 44 11.65 10.59 -16.12
C SER A 44 10.85 10.64 -17.42
N ALA A 45 9.52 10.68 -17.33
CA ALA A 45 8.60 10.68 -18.47
C ALA A 45 8.10 12.07 -18.89
N CYS A 46 8.10 13.05 -17.98
CA CYS A 46 7.70 14.43 -18.27
C CYS A 46 8.86 15.41 -18.04
N PRO A 47 9.99 15.29 -18.78
CA PRO A 47 11.21 16.04 -18.49
C PRO A 47 11.06 17.55 -18.66
N ASN A 48 9.99 18.04 -19.28
CA ASN A 48 9.73 19.46 -19.52
C ASN A 48 8.75 20.11 -18.52
N VAL A 49 8.36 19.42 -17.44
CA VAL A 49 7.69 20.08 -16.31
C VAL A 49 8.53 21.25 -15.80
N ASP A 50 7.91 22.34 -15.37
CA ASP A 50 8.66 23.50 -14.88
C ASP A 50 9.23 23.22 -13.48
N ARG A 51 8.37 23.20 -12.46
CA ARG A 51 8.71 22.86 -11.07
C ARG A 51 7.76 21.83 -10.48
N ILE A 52 8.29 21.02 -9.57
CA ILE A 52 7.51 20.10 -8.74
C ILE A 52 7.71 20.52 -7.27
N TYR A 53 6.69 21.16 -6.72
CA TYR A 53 6.66 21.59 -5.33
C TYR A 53 6.22 20.44 -4.43
N LEU A 54 7.02 20.11 -3.43
CA LEU A 54 6.81 18.98 -2.54
C LEU A 54 6.48 19.47 -1.14
N LEU A 55 5.27 19.18 -0.65
CA LEU A 55 4.91 19.48 0.74
C LEU A 55 5.65 18.51 1.67
N ILE A 56 6.62 19.03 2.42
CA ILE A 56 7.48 18.26 3.30
C ILE A 56 7.34 18.81 4.73
N ARG A 57 6.99 17.91 5.65
CA ARG A 57 6.91 18.25 7.09
C ARG A 57 8.31 18.58 7.62
N PRO A 58 8.50 19.67 8.38
CA PRO A 58 9.76 19.93 9.07
C PRO A 58 10.16 18.75 9.97
N THR A 59 11.47 18.52 10.13
CA THR A 59 11.93 17.52 11.12
C THR A 59 11.66 18.01 12.54
N ARG A 60 11.55 17.09 13.51
CA ARG A 60 11.38 17.45 14.93
C ARG A 60 12.58 18.24 15.47
N ASP A 61 13.75 17.99 14.90
CA ASP A 61 15.03 18.58 15.31
C ASP A 61 15.30 19.91 14.59
N GLY A 62 14.31 20.48 13.90
CA GLY A 62 14.39 21.80 13.27
C GLY A 62 15.14 21.86 11.93
N LYS A 63 15.60 20.73 11.39
CA LYS A 63 16.24 20.70 10.06
C LYS A 63 15.27 21.14 8.96
N PRO A 64 15.76 21.88 7.95
CA PRO A 64 14.92 22.45 6.90
C PRO A 64 14.29 21.35 6.01
N PRO A 65 13.20 21.67 5.29
CA PRO A 65 12.57 20.74 4.35
C PRO A 65 13.51 20.20 3.27
N SER A 66 14.47 21.01 2.80
CA SER A 66 15.50 20.61 1.83
C SER A 66 16.35 19.44 2.31
N TYR A 67 16.70 19.41 3.59
CA TYR A 67 17.44 18.29 4.18
C TYR A 67 16.66 16.98 4.04
N ARG A 68 15.34 16.98 4.32
CA ARG A 68 14.52 15.77 4.16
C ARG A 68 14.35 15.37 2.71
N LEU A 69 14.25 16.33 1.80
CA LEU A 69 14.22 16.06 0.37
C LEU A 69 15.49 15.29 -0.04
N GLU A 70 16.67 15.79 0.33
CA GLU A 70 17.94 15.16 -0.02
C GLU A 70 18.14 13.81 0.69
N GLU A 71 17.92 13.77 2.01
CA GLU A 71 18.35 12.67 2.86
C GLU A 71 17.31 11.54 2.99
N GLU A 72 16.02 11.85 2.89
CA GLU A 72 14.94 10.86 3.06
C GLU A 72 14.28 10.48 1.74
N ILE A 73 14.14 11.44 0.80
CA ILE A 73 13.44 11.20 -0.47
C ILE A 73 14.46 10.78 -1.53
N LEU A 74 15.42 11.64 -1.88
CA LEU A 74 16.37 11.43 -2.99
C LEU A 74 17.42 10.35 -2.74
N LYS A 75 17.61 9.92 -1.49
CA LYS A 75 18.40 8.73 -1.15
C LYS A 75 17.66 7.41 -1.38
N SER A 76 16.33 7.42 -1.57
CA SER A 76 15.61 6.20 -1.91
C SER A 76 16.13 5.63 -3.24
N LYS A 77 16.29 4.30 -3.29
CA LYS A 77 16.77 3.58 -4.47
C LYS A 77 15.92 3.90 -5.71
N VAL A 78 14.64 4.20 -5.54
CA VAL A 78 13.68 4.54 -6.62
C VAL A 78 14.26 5.54 -7.64
N PHE A 79 15.01 6.55 -7.18
CA PHE A 79 15.55 7.62 -8.03
C PHE A 79 16.88 7.28 -8.72
N ARG A 80 17.41 6.08 -8.50
CA ARG A 80 18.74 5.65 -8.99
C ARG A 80 18.72 4.31 -9.72
N LEU A 81 17.54 3.70 -9.86
CA LEU A 81 17.40 2.38 -10.47
C LEU A 81 17.29 2.43 -11.99
N ARG A 82 17.04 3.60 -12.57
CA ARG A 82 17.03 3.81 -14.02
C ARG A 82 18.41 4.23 -14.53
N ASN A 83 18.74 3.76 -15.73
CA ASN A 83 19.89 4.23 -16.52
C ASN A 83 19.60 5.60 -17.17
N GLN A 84 19.02 6.53 -16.43
CA GLN A 84 18.67 7.87 -16.89
C GLN A 84 18.97 8.88 -15.79
N THR A 85 19.58 10.01 -16.15
CA THR A 85 19.80 11.10 -15.21
C THR A 85 18.50 11.88 -14.98
N LEU A 86 18.00 11.85 -13.75
CA LEU A 86 16.85 12.64 -13.34
C LEU A 86 17.28 14.06 -12.96
N ASN A 87 16.53 15.07 -13.41
CA ASN A 87 16.83 16.46 -13.09
C ASN A 87 16.18 16.88 -11.76
N PHE A 88 16.88 16.65 -10.65
CA PHE A 88 16.39 17.00 -9.32
C PHE A 88 16.29 18.50 -9.05
N THR A 89 16.89 19.38 -9.88
CA THR A 89 16.77 20.84 -9.70
C THR A 89 15.32 21.35 -9.86
N LYS A 90 14.44 20.53 -10.45
CA LYS A 90 13.02 20.81 -10.59
C LYS A 90 12.23 20.60 -9.30
N LEU A 91 12.78 19.88 -8.33
CA LEU A 91 12.12 19.57 -7.07
C LEU A 91 12.35 20.70 -6.07
N ILE A 92 11.26 21.30 -5.59
CA ILE A 92 11.30 22.39 -4.62
C ILE A 92 10.62 21.92 -3.34
N ALA A 93 11.37 21.85 -2.24
CA ALA A 93 10.84 21.48 -0.94
C ALA A 93 10.08 22.65 -0.31
N ILE A 94 8.80 22.46 0.00
CA ILE A 94 7.95 23.44 0.69
C ILE A 94 7.66 22.94 2.10
N ALA A 95 7.93 23.78 3.11
CA ALA A 95 7.63 23.45 4.50
C ALA A 95 6.11 23.39 4.72
N GLY A 96 5.59 22.29 5.23
CA GLY A 96 4.20 22.27 5.66
C GLY A 96 3.73 20.98 6.32
N ASP A 97 2.61 21.06 7.02
CA ASP A 97 1.96 19.96 7.72
C ASP A 97 0.45 19.96 7.50
N MET A 98 -0.07 18.83 7.04
CA MET A 98 -1.50 18.60 6.80
C MET A 98 -2.37 18.82 8.04
N THR A 99 -1.81 18.75 9.24
CA THR A 99 -2.56 18.95 10.50
C THR A 99 -2.62 20.41 10.95
N LYS A 100 -1.94 21.33 10.26
CA LYS A 100 -1.90 22.76 10.61
C LYS A 100 -2.87 23.55 9.73
N PRO A 101 -3.43 24.67 10.25
CA PRO A 101 -4.19 25.61 9.42
C PRO A 101 -3.39 26.06 8.19
N LYS A 102 -4.05 26.19 7.03
CA LYS A 102 -3.40 26.52 5.75
C LYS A 102 -2.17 25.64 5.44
N LEU A 103 -2.21 24.37 5.86
CA LEU A 103 -1.10 23.41 5.73
C LEU A 103 0.19 23.84 6.43
N GLY A 104 0.15 24.84 7.32
CA GLY A 104 1.34 25.42 7.96
C GLY A 104 2.31 26.09 6.99
N LEU A 105 1.83 26.50 5.81
CA LEU A 105 2.61 27.22 4.80
C LEU A 105 2.92 28.64 5.28
N SER A 106 4.07 29.17 4.84
CA SER A 106 4.34 30.61 4.93
C SER A 106 3.44 31.37 3.95
N ASP A 107 3.21 32.66 4.19
CA ASP A 107 2.44 33.49 3.24
C ASP A 107 3.13 33.60 1.88
N GLU A 108 4.46 33.51 1.85
CA GLU A 108 5.25 33.48 0.62
C GLU A 108 5.02 32.19 -0.17
N ASP A 109 5.17 31.03 0.46
CA ASP A 109 4.91 29.74 -0.19
C ASP A 109 3.44 29.61 -0.62
N TYR A 110 2.51 30.11 0.20
CA TYR A 110 1.08 30.13 -0.15
C TYR A 110 0.83 30.95 -1.42
N ARG A 111 1.44 32.13 -1.55
CA ARG A 111 1.35 32.93 -2.79
C ARG A 111 2.03 32.23 -3.96
N LEU A 112 3.25 31.74 -3.78
CA LEU A 112 3.97 31.00 -4.81
C LEU A 112 3.12 29.86 -5.40
N LEU A 113 2.54 29.02 -4.54
CA LEU A 113 1.72 27.89 -4.96
C LEU A 113 0.43 28.34 -5.66
N THR A 114 -0.23 29.40 -5.17
CA THR A 114 -1.47 29.91 -5.79
C THR A 114 -1.25 30.60 -7.13
N GLU A 115 -0.06 31.15 -7.36
CA GLU A 115 0.28 31.85 -8.61
C GLU A 115 0.89 30.96 -9.69
N THR A 116 1.52 29.84 -9.33
CA THR A 116 2.30 29.04 -10.29
C THR A 116 1.70 27.66 -10.57
N VAL A 117 1.07 27.02 -9.57
CA VAL A 117 0.67 25.62 -9.68
C VAL A 117 -0.56 25.47 -10.57
N SER A 118 -0.49 24.46 -11.45
CA SER A 118 -1.58 24.10 -12.36
C SER A 118 -2.11 22.69 -12.13
N ILE A 119 -1.33 21.80 -11.50
CA ILE A 119 -1.72 20.41 -11.25
C ILE A 119 -1.37 20.04 -9.82
N VAL A 120 -2.31 19.41 -9.12
CA VAL A 120 -2.12 18.97 -7.73
C VAL A 120 -2.31 17.46 -7.63
N PHE A 121 -1.32 16.78 -7.05
CA PHE A 121 -1.42 15.38 -6.64
C PHE A 121 -1.48 15.30 -5.11
N HIS A 122 -2.68 15.06 -4.58
CA HIS A 122 -2.90 14.93 -3.15
C HIS A 122 -2.88 13.45 -2.73
N SER A 123 -1.68 12.95 -2.40
CA SER A 123 -1.46 11.58 -1.91
C SER A 123 -1.09 11.49 -0.42
N ALA A 124 -1.17 12.59 0.33
CA ALA A 124 -0.85 12.58 1.75
C ALA A 124 -1.99 11.95 2.56
N ALA A 125 -1.68 10.86 3.26
CA ALA A 125 -2.57 10.27 4.25
C ALA A 125 -1.77 9.47 5.27
N THR A 126 -2.30 9.35 6.48
CA THR A 126 -1.81 8.33 7.42
C THR A 126 -2.39 6.99 7.00
N VAL A 127 -1.53 6.12 6.47
CA VAL A 127 -1.86 4.73 6.09
C VAL A 127 -1.68 3.74 7.25
N ARG A 128 -1.61 4.24 8.48
CA ARG A 128 -1.68 3.36 9.66
C ARG A 128 -3.13 2.89 9.75
N PHE A 129 -3.35 1.60 9.95
CA PHE A 129 -4.72 1.06 10.06
C PHE A 129 -5.22 0.98 11.50
N HIS A 130 -4.37 1.34 12.47
CA HIS A 130 -4.69 1.33 13.89
C HIS A 130 -4.39 2.70 14.50
N GLY A 131 -5.36 3.23 15.24
CA GLY A 131 -5.23 4.46 16.01
C GLY A 131 -6.55 5.22 16.20
N PRO A 132 -6.53 6.28 17.02
CA PRO A 132 -7.72 7.05 17.37
C PRO A 132 -8.36 7.71 16.16
N LEU A 133 -9.68 7.57 16.01
CA LEU A 133 -10.43 8.11 14.87
C LEU A 133 -10.21 9.62 14.70
N LYS A 134 -10.18 10.37 15.81
CA LYS A 134 -9.90 11.81 15.82
C LYS A 134 -8.62 12.18 15.06
N LYS A 135 -7.53 11.41 15.23
CA LYS A 135 -6.25 11.66 14.55
C LYS A 135 -6.36 11.44 13.04
N PHE A 136 -7.13 10.44 12.62
CA PHE A 136 -7.42 10.19 11.20
C PHE A 136 -8.28 11.29 10.59
N ILE A 137 -9.30 11.80 11.31
CA ILE A 137 -10.09 12.95 10.85
C ILE A 137 -9.20 14.19 10.68
N GLN A 138 -8.35 14.50 11.66
CA GLN A 138 -7.43 15.64 11.58
C GLN A 138 -6.47 15.53 10.39
N GLN A 139 -5.92 14.34 10.13
CA GLN A 139 -4.90 14.17 9.08
C GLN A 139 -5.49 13.98 7.69
N ASN A 140 -6.49 13.10 7.56
CA ASN A 140 -7.00 12.64 6.27
C ASN A 140 -8.23 13.43 5.81
N VAL A 141 -8.96 14.10 6.70
CA VAL A 141 -10.17 14.88 6.35
C VAL A 141 -9.86 16.37 6.39
N LEU A 142 -9.44 16.91 7.54
CA LEU A 142 -9.11 18.33 7.65
C LEU A 142 -7.89 18.71 6.80
N GLY A 143 -6.90 17.81 6.72
CA GLY A 143 -5.78 17.99 5.81
C GLY A 143 -6.24 18.10 4.36
N THR A 144 -7.12 17.20 3.90
CA THR A 144 -7.71 17.28 2.56
C THR A 144 -8.51 18.58 2.38
N LYS A 145 -9.29 19.00 3.39
CA LYS A 145 -9.99 20.29 3.39
C LYS A 145 -9.03 21.45 3.10
N SER A 146 -7.91 21.55 3.83
CA SER A 146 -6.92 22.60 3.64
C SER A 146 -6.22 22.56 2.28
N VAL A 147 -5.99 21.37 1.70
CA VAL A 147 -5.47 21.26 0.33
C VAL A 147 -6.50 21.78 -0.68
N MET A 148 -7.78 21.43 -0.52
CA MET A 148 -8.82 21.89 -1.44
C MET A 148 -9.03 23.42 -1.31
N GLU A 149 -8.94 23.98 -0.11
CA GLU A 149 -8.97 25.43 0.11
C GLU A 149 -7.81 26.15 -0.58
N LEU A 150 -6.59 25.60 -0.52
CA LEU A 150 -5.44 26.12 -1.27
C LEU A 150 -5.68 26.03 -2.79
N CYS A 151 -6.19 24.89 -3.27
CA CYS A 151 -6.49 24.67 -4.69
C CYS A 151 -7.50 25.70 -5.22
N ARG A 152 -8.52 26.06 -4.43
CA ARG A 152 -9.50 27.09 -4.81
C ARG A 152 -8.88 28.46 -5.08
N GLN A 153 -7.73 28.75 -4.48
CA GLN A 153 -6.99 30.00 -4.69
C GLN A 153 -6.02 29.94 -5.89
N MET A 154 -5.79 28.77 -6.50
CA MET A 154 -4.83 28.61 -7.59
C MET A 154 -5.35 29.20 -8.92
N LYS A 155 -4.64 30.18 -9.47
CA LYS A 155 -5.03 30.92 -10.68
C LYS A 155 -5.02 30.07 -11.96
N HIS A 156 -4.16 29.05 -12.01
CA HIS A 156 -3.92 28.24 -13.21
C HIS A 156 -4.34 26.78 -13.07
N LEU A 157 -5.15 26.45 -12.05
CA LEU A 157 -5.52 25.08 -11.74
C LEU A 157 -6.29 24.39 -12.88
N LYS A 158 -5.71 23.29 -13.36
CA LYS A 158 -6.25 22.40 -14.40
C LYS A 158 -6.79 21.10 -13.81
N ALA A 159 -6.10 20.51 -12.83
CA ALA A 159 -6.51 19.23 -12.24
C ALA A 159 -6.08 19.08 -10.78
N VAL A 160 -6.95 18.47 -9.97
CA VAL A 160 -6.64 18.00 -8.61
C VAL A 160 -6.89 16.50 -8.56
N VAL A 161 -5.82 15.72 -8.48
CA VAL A 161 -5.88 14.26 -8.36
C VAL A 161 -5.77 13.88 -6.89
N TYR A 162 -6.89 13.50 -6.28
CA TYR A 162 -6.96 13.08 -4.88
C TYR A 162 -6.85 11.55 -4.77
N VAL A 163 -5.86 11.07 -4.02
CA VAL A 163 -5.69 9.63 -3.77
C VAL A 163 -6.46 9.21 -2.51
N SER A 164 -7.55 8.48 -2.73
CA SER A 164 -8.31 7.78 -1.70
C SER A 164 -7.90 6.29 -1.68
N THR A 165 -8.86 5.37 -1.52
CA THR A 165 -8.63 3.92 -1.56
C THR A 165 -9.92 3.20 -1.96
N ALA A 166 -9.81 2.10 -2.69
CA ALA A 166 -10.95 1.24 -3.04
C ALA A 166 -11.70 0.78 -1.79
N TYR A 167 -10.98 0.59 -0.69
CA TYR A 167 -11.52 0.16 0.60
C TYR A 167 -12.21 1.27 1.41
N ALA A 168 -12.35 2.49 0.88
CA ALA A 168 -13.12 3.55 1.54
C ALA A 168 -14.59 3.13 1.72
N ASN A 169 -15.10 2.23 0.89
CA ASN A 169 -16.47 1.71 0.95
C ASN A 169 -16.50 0.18 1.10
N CYS A 170 -15.53 -0.39 1.81
CA CYS A 170 -15.43 -1.84 2.04
C CYS A 170 -16.56 -2.45 2.89
N ASN A 171 -17.44 -1.62 3.44
CA ASN A 171 -18.70 -2.07 4.04
C ASN A 171 -19.74 -2.54 2.99
N LEU A 172 -19.45 -2.35 1.71
CA LEU A 172 -20.23 -2.87 0.57
C LEU A 172 -19.40 -3.93 -0.15
N ILE A 173 -20.05 -4.93 -0.77
CA ILE A 173 -19.38 -5.95 -1.57
C ILE A 173 -19.12 -5.44 -2.99
N ASP A 174 -20.16 -4.91 -3.65
CA ASP A 174 -20.07 -4.34 -5.01
C ASP A 174 -19.90 -2.81 -4.92
N VAL A 175 -18.71 -2.34 -5.31
CA VAL A 175 -18.29 -0.93 -5.17
C VAL A 175 -18.11 -0.33 -6.56
N GLN A 176 -18.98 0.60 -6.87
CA GLN A 176 -19.09 1.32 -8.14
C GLN A 176 -18.24 2.60 -8.11
N GLU A 177 -17.92 3.13 -9.29
CA GLU A 177 -17.17 4.38 -9.46
C GLU A 177 -18.06 5.62 -9.23
N ARG A 178 -18.59 5.74 -8.00
CA ARG A 178 -19.43 6.86 -7.53
C ARG A 178 -19.14 7.22 -6.08
N ILE A 179 -19.60 8.39 -5.67
CA ILE A 179 -19.63 8.80 -4.26
C ILE A 179 -20.68 7.98 -3.51
N TYR A 180 -20.31 7.54 -2.31
CA TYR A 180 -21.21 6.88 -1.37
C TYR A 180 -21.36 7.80 -0.15
N PRO A 181 -22.50 8.51 -0.01
CA PRO A 181 -22.73 9.39 1.12
C PRO A 181 -22.58 8.65 2.45
N VAL A 182 -21.80 9.22 3.37
CA VAL A 182 -21.69 8.72 4.75
C VAL A 182 -22.87 9.25 5.58
N VAL A 183 -23.12 10.55 5.47
CA VAL A 183 -24.25 11.29 6.05
C VAL A 183 -24.54 12.50 5.15
N ASP A 184 -25.71 13.12 5.30
CA ASP A 184 -26.04 14.34 4.57
C ASP A 184 -25.18 15.53 5.02
N ASP A 185 -25.08 15.78 6.35
CA ASP A 185 -24.24 16.82 6.92
C ASP A 185 -22.86 16.30 7.31
N ILE A 186 -21.91 16.33 6.36
CA ILE A 186 -20.55 15.84 6.60
C ILE A 186 -19.76 16.72 7.56
N GLU A 187 -19.99 18.04 7.58
CA GLU A 187 -19.27 18.96 8.46
C GLU A 187 -19.74 18.79 9.90
N GLY A 188 -21.05 18.64 10.13
CA GLY A 188 -21.60 18.31 11.45
C GLY A 188 -21.05 17.00 12.01
N LEU A 189 -20.90 15.96 11.16
CA LEU A 189 -20.25 14.71 11.58
C LEU A 189 -18.78 14.91 11.96
N ILE A 190 -18.02 15.66 11.17
CA ILE A 190 -16.61 15.97 11.46
C ILE A 190 -16.50 16.71 12.80
N GLU A 191 -17.31 17.74 13.00
CA GLU A 191 -17.34 18.49 14.26
C GLU A 191 -17.68 17.61 15.46
N LYS A 192 -18.71 16.75 15.31
CA LYS A 192 -19.12 15.81 16.35
C LYS A 192 -17.96 14.89 16.76
N ILE A 193 -17.30 14.25 15.79
CA ILE A 193 -16.15 13.37 16.05
C ILE A 193 -15.00 14.12 16.74
N LEU A 194 -14.74 15.36 16.33
CA LEU A 194 -13.68 16.19 16.92
C LEU A 194 -14.02 16.67 18.34
N LYS A 195 -15.30 16.95 18.64
CA LYS A 195 -15.78 17.39 19.96
C LYS A 195 -15.84 16.23 20.96
N GLU A 196 -16.29 15.06 20.53
CA GLU A 196 -16.48 13.86 21.39
C GLU A 196 -15.15 13.21 21.86
N ASN A 197 -14.00 13.71 21.39
CA ASN A 197 -12.67 13.59 22.04
C ASN A 197 -12.33 12.26 22.72
N SER A 198 -12.43 11.13 22.02
CA SER A 198 -11.81 9.91 22.49
C SER A 198 -10.42 9.73 21.87
N GLU A 199 -9.38 9.64 22.72
CA GLU A 199 -8.10 9.01 22.37
C GLU A 199 -8.26 7.48 22.20
N MET A 200 -9.51 6.98 22.27
CA MET A 200 -9.86 5.61 22.00
C MET A 200 -9.60 5.26 20.54
N THR A 201 -8.98 4.11 20.33
CA THR A 201 -8.91 3.47 19.02
C THR A 201 -10.14 2.58 18.86
N PRO A 202 -11.12 2.93 18.00
CA PRO A 202 -12.29 2.09 17.79
C PRO A 202 -11.88 0.75 17.17
N MET A 203 -12.45 -0.33 17.71
CA MET A 203 -12.30 -1.68 17.17
C MET A 203 -13.34 -1.95 16.08
N PRO A 204 -13.13 -2.93 15.18
CA PRO A 204 -14.13 -3.35 14.20
C PRO A 204 -15.50 -3.58 14.86
N GLY A 205 -16.57 -3.10 14.22
CA GLY A 205 -17.94 -3.16 14.75
C GLY A 205 -18.36 -1.97 15.63
N HIS A 206 -17.43 -1.08 16.01
CA HIS A 206 -17.78 0.13 16.76
C HIS A 206 -18.66 1.07 15.91
N PRO A 207 -19.74 1.68 16.47
CA PRO A 207 -20.68 2.52 15.70
C PRO A 207 -20.03 3.68 14.95
N SER A 208 -18.98 4.28 15.50
CA SER A 208 -18.23 5.38 14.85
C SER A 208 -17.49 4.98 13.56
N LEU A 209 -17.33 3.67 13.31
CA LEU A 209 -16.75 3.17 12.07
C LEU A 209 -17.79 2.94 10.97
N MET A 210 -19.09 3.01 11.28
CA MET A 210 -20.19 2.91 10.31
C MET A 210 -20.04 1.70 9.37
N GLY A 211 -19.86 0.52 9.97
CA GLY A 211 -19.72 -0.76 9.25
C GLY A 211 -18.34 -1.03 8.65
N ARG A 212 -17.36 -0.13 8.82
CA ARG A 212 -15.99 -0.31 8.30
C ARG A 212 -15.06 -0.92 9.35
N PRO A 213 -13.94 -1.56 8.93
CA PRO A 213 -13.07 -2.28 9.85
C PRO A 213 -12.19 -1.38 10.72
N ASN A 214 -11.90 -0.14 10.30
CA ASN A 214 -10.94 0.71 11.01
C ASN A 214 -11.10 2.21 10.74
N SER A 215 -10.45 3.03 11.55
CA SER A 215 -10.44 4.50 11.45
C SER A 215 -9.92 5.02 10.10
N TYR A 216 -9.00 4.31 9.44
CA TYR A 216 -8.45 4.73 8.16
C TYR A 216 -9.52 4.73 7.05
N THR A 217 -10.21 3.60 6.88
CA THR A 217 -11.23 3.43 5.83
C THR A 217 -12.39 4.41 5.98
N ILE A 218 -12.90 4.63 7.20
CA ILE A 218 -13.97 5.63 7.43
C ILE A 218 -13.47 7.05 7.21
N SER A 219 -12.24 7.39 7.60
CA SER A 219 -11.69 8.74 7.36
C SER A 219 -11.58 9.06 5.87
N LYS A 220 -11.25 8.07 5.04
CA LYS A 220 -11.21 8.23 3.58
C LYS A 220 -12.61 8.44 3.01
N ALA A 221 -13.62 7.67 3.45
CA ALA A 221 -15.00 7.87 3.05
C ALA A 221 -15.53 9.27 3.40
N ILE A 222 -15.22 9.75 4.63
CA ILE A 222 -15.59 11.10 5.08
C ILE A 222 -14.90 12.17 4.23
N ALA A 223 -13.61 12.00 3.93
CA ALA A 223 -12.87 12.94 3.08
C ALA A 223 -13.44 13.00 1.66
N GLU A 224 -13.81 11.86 1.06
CA GLU A 224 -14.47 11.84 -0.24
C GLU A 224 -15.80 12.59 -0.25
N CYS A 225 -16.64 12.37 0.78
CA CYS A 225 -17.91 13.09 0.93
C CYS A 225 -17.69 14.58 1.12
N LEU A 226 -16.68 14.99 1.90
CA LEU A 226 -16.33 16.40 2.07
C LEU A 226 -15.92 17.04 0.74
N VAL A 227 -15.08 16.37 -0.05
CA VAL A 227 -14.66 16.83 -1.37
C VAL A 227 -15.87 16.99 -2.30
N ASP A 228 -16.75 15.98 -2.35
CA ASP A 228 -17.94 16.04 -3.19
C ASP A 228 -18.99 17.06 -2.73
N GLN A 229 -19.19 17.26 -1.43
CA GLN A 229 -20.21 18.21 -0.95
C GLN A 229 -19.75 19.67 -1.05
N LYS A 230 -18.45 19.95 -0.92
CA LYS A 230 -17.95 21.33 -0.75
C LYS A 230 -17.03 21.83 -1.85
N TYR A 231 -16.52 20.95 -2.72
CA TYR A 231 -15.44 21.28 -3.65
C TYR A 231 -15.71 20.84 -5.11
N ARG A 232 -16.97 20.64 -5.50
CA ARG A 232 -17.37 20.38 -6.91
C ARG A 232 -17.05 21.52 -7.87
N ASP A 233 -16.74 22.72 -7.35
CA ASP A 233 -16.25 23.85 -8.14
C ASP A 233 -14.82 23.66 -8.65
N LEU A 234 -14.05 22.75 -8.05
CA LEU A 234 -12.68 22.43 -8.43
C LEU A 234 -12.64 21.32 -9.48
N PRO A 235 -11.62 21.27 -10.36
CA PRO A 235 -11.41 20.18 -11.30
C PRO A 235 -10.81 18.95 -10.58
N VAL A 236 -11.54 18.43 -9.58
CA VAL A 236 -11.11 17.33 -8.72
C VAL A 236 -11.58 15.99 -9.26
N VAL A 237 -10.68 15.01 -9.15
CA VAL A 237 -10.95 13.60 -9.43
C VAL A 237 -10.40 12.77 -8.27
N ILE A 238 -11.21 11.83 -7.78
CA ILE A 238 -10.87 10.95 -6.67
C ILE A 238 -10.47 9.59 -7.23
N CYS A 239 -9.22 9.23 -7.00
CA CYS A 239 -8.62 7.98 -7.42
C CYS A 239 -8.62 6.99 -6.26
N ARG A 240 -9.16 5.79 -6.47
CA ARG A 240 -9.25 4.74 -5.45
C ARG A 240 -8.38 3.54 -5.86
N PRO A 241 -7.09 3.51 -5.48
CA PRO A 241 -6.27 2.32 -5.63
C PRO A 241 -6.68 1.22 -4.64
N SER A 242 -6.50 -0.05 -5.03
CA SER A 242 -6.58 -1.21 -4.11
C SER A 242 -5.27 -1.40 -3.32
N ILE A 243 -4.94 -2.63 -2.91
CA ILE A 243 -3.76 -2.89 -2.08
C ILE A 243 -2.50 -2.69 -2.93
N VAL A 244 -1.82 -1.57 -2.71
CA VAL A 244 -0.61 -1.24 -3.44
C VAL A 244 0.56 -2.13 -3.00
N THR A 245 1.18 -2.79 -3.97
CA THR A 245 2.29 -3.74 -3.78
C THR A 245 3.52 -3.30 -4.56
N HIS A 246 4.46 -4.22 -4.83
CA HIS A 246 5.75 -3.88 -5.45
C HIS A 246 5.55 -3.30 -6.85
N ALA A 247 6.58 -2.68 -7.42
CA ALA A 247 6.54 -2.27 -8.82
C ALA A 247 6.48 -3.49 -9.74
N PHE A 248 5.70 -3.39 -10.81
CA PHE A 248 5.67 -4.40 -11.87
C PHE A 248 6.87 -4.21 -12.80
N ASN A 249 7.14 -2.98 -13.24
CA ASN A 249 8.24 -2.65 -14.16
C ASN A 249 9.12 -1.51 -13.65
N GLU A 250 8.53 -0.45 -13.09
CA GLU A 250 9.22 0.84 -12.90
C GLU A 250 9.28 1.29 -11.42
N PRO A 251 10.39 1.91 -10.97
CA PRO A 251 11.63 2.17 -11.70
C PRO A 251 12.51 0.93 -11.87
N ALA A 252 12.18 -0.17 -11.20
CA ALA A 252 12.75 -1.49 -11.42
C ALA A 252 11.76 -2.57 -10.98
N ASP A 253 11.90 -3.75 -11.60
CA ASP A 253 11.14 -4.94 -11.28
C ASP A 253 11.20 -5.27 -9.77
N GLY A 254 10.02 -5.51 -9.19
CA GLY A 254 9.83 -5.83 -7.79
C GLY A 254 10.21 -4.71 -6.83
N TRP A 255 10.39 -3.46 -7.28
CA TRP A 255 10.78 -2.38 -6.37
C TRP A 255 9.75 -2.14 -5.26
N CYS A 256 10.21 -2.10 -4.01
CA CYS A 256 9.39 -1.77 -2.85
C CYS A 256 10.26 -1.23 -1.70
N ASP A 257 9.80 -0.19 -1.03
CA ASP A 257 10.43 0.30 0.20
C ASP A 257 9.46 0.43 1.39
N SER A 258 8.31 -0.23 1.27
CA SER A 258 7.29 -0.33 2.31
C SER A 258 7.29 -1.73 2.93
N PHE A 259 7.41 -1.79 4.26
CA PHE A 259 7.24 -3.03 5.03
C PHE A 259 5.77 -3.34 5.37
N ASN A 260 4.83 -2.51 4.92
CA ASN A 260 3.42 -2.64 5.28
C ASN A 260 2.70 -3.65 4.38
N GLY A 261 1.64 -4.27 4.91
CA GLY A 261 0.74 -5.13 4.14
C GLY A 261 1.43 -6.37 3.58
N VAL A 262 1.13 -6.69 2.32
CA VAL A 262 1.61 -7.89 1.62
C VAL A 262 3.14 -8.01 1.65
N ALA A 263 3.87 -6.91 1.43
CA ALA A 263 5.34 -6.94 1.43
C ALA A 263 5.93 -7.37 2.78
N GLY A 264 5.36 -6.90 3.89
CA GLY A 264 5.76 -7.33 5.24
C GLY A 264 5.44 -8.80 5.50
N THR A 265 4.29 -9.29 5.02
CA THR A 265 3.91 -10.70 5.14
C THR A 265 4.86 -11.61 4.35
N LEU A 266 5.17 -11.25 3.09
CA LEU A 266 6.13 -11.97 2.25
C LEU A 266 7.53 -12.01 2.87
N LEU A 267 7.98 -10.88 3.44
CA LEU A 267 9.24 -10.79 4.16
C LEU A 267 9.30 -11.76 5.33
N LEU A 268 8.31 -11.71 6.23
CA LEU A 268 8.31 -12.55 7.43
C LEU A 268 8.14 -14.04 7.11
N GLY A 269 7.35 -14.37 6.08
CA GLY A 269 7.23 -15.73 5.56
C GLY A 269 8.55 -16.23 4.97
N GLY A 270 9.21 -15.39 4.16
CA GLY A 270 10.50 -15.65 3.54
C GLY A 270 11.65 -15.88 4.52
N LEU A 271 11.61 -15.23 5.67
CA LEU A 271 12.59 -15.43 6.75
C LEU A 271 12.28 -16.67 7.61
N GLY A 272 11.14 -17.34 7.37
CA GLY A 272 10.64 -18.44 8.18
C GLY A 272 10.10 -17.99 9.54
N ILE A 273 9.85 -16.70 9.75
CA ILE A 273 9.31 -16.14 10.99
C ILE A 273 7.79 -16.36 11.02
N ALA A 274 7.07 -15.92 9.98
CA ALA A 274 5.66 -16.21 9.82
C ALA A 274 5.47 -17.65 9.35
N ARG A 275 4.64 -18.41 10.08
CA ARG A 275 4.35 -19.83 9.84
C ARG A 275 2.89 -20.09 9.50
N THR A 276 2.01 -19.22 9.97
CA THR A 276 0.58 -19.28 9.70
C THR A 276 -0.02 -17.88 9.82
N MET A 277 -1.17 -17.66 9.20
CA MET A 277 -2.01 -16.48 9.40
C MET A 277 -3.46 -16.88 9.14
N GLU A 278 -4.40 -16.12 9.70
CA GLU A 278 -5.82 -16.29 9.41
C GLU A 278 -6.11 -15.64 8.05
N ILE A 279 -6.38 -16.46 7.04
CA ILE A 279 -6.56 -16.02 5.65
C ILE A 279 -7.50 -16.97 4.91
N ASP A 280 -8.34 -16.40 4.04
CA ASP A 280 -9.18 -17.14 3.12
C ASP A 280 -8.48 -17.25 1.77
N CYS A 281 -7.89 -18.42 1.51
CA CYS A 281 -7.12 -18.67 0.29
C CYS A 281 -7.96 -18.63 -0.99
N ASP A 282 -9.29 -18.78 -0.90
CA ASP A 282 -10.18 -18.78 -2.06
C ASP A 282 -10.66 -17.37 -2.43
N TYR A 283 -10.49 -16.40 -1.53
CA TYR A 283 -10.91 -15.03 -1.76
C TYR A 283 -9.95 -14.27 -2.67
N LYS A 284 -10.57 -13.43 -3.49
CA LYS A 284 -9.87 -12.55 -4.42
C LYS A 284 -9.03 -11.52 -3.67
N ALA A 285 -7.75 -11.46 -4.02
CA ALA A 285 -6.80 -10.47 -3.54
C ALA A 285 -6.72 -9.32 -4.56
N ASP A 286 -7.34 -8.17 -4.24
CA ASP A 286 -7.20 -6.99 -5.11
C ASP A 286 -5.91 -6.23 -4.78
N ILE A 287 -4.83 -6.65 -5.44
CA ILE A 287 -3.52 -6.03 -5.36
C ILE A 287 -3.20 -5.26 -6.65
N ILE A 288 -2.51 -4.13 -6.52
CA ILE A 288 -2.11 -3.29 -7.66
C ILE A 288 -0.62 -2.90 -7.56
N PRO A 289 0.15 -2.93 -8.65
CA PRO A 289 1.53 -2.44 -8.65
C PRO A 289 1.64 -0.94 -8.39
N VAL A 290 2.66 -0.50 -7.66
CA VAL A 290 2.84 0.93 -7.31
C VAL A 290 3.10 1.83 -8.51
N ASP A 291 3.80 1.32 -9.52
CA ASP A 291 4.06 2.01 -10.78
C ASP A 291 2.82 2.14 -11.63
N TYR A 292 1.96 1.10 -11.66
CA TYR A 292 0.66 1.20 -12.31
C TYR A 292 -0.21 2.27 -11.66
N VAL A 293 -0.18 2.37 -10.32
CA VAL A 293 -0.87 3.47 -9.61
C VAL A 293 -0.28 4.82 -9.99
N ALA A 294 1.04 5.01 -9.93
CA ALA A 294 1.69 6.27 -10.27
C ALA A 294 1.39 6.71 -11.72
N ASN A 295 1.50 5.79 -12.68
CA ASN A 295 1.19 6.01 -14.09
C ASN A 295 -0.29 6.37 -14.27
N SER A 296 -1.19 5.64 -13.60
CA SER A 296 -2.62 5.94 -13.63
C SER A 296 -2.94 7.33 -13.11
N LEU A 297 -2.31 7.78 -12.02
CA LEU A 297 -2.54 9.12 -11.47
C LEU A 297 -2.15 10.21 -12.48
N ILE A 298 -1.01 10.06 -13.18
CA ILE A 298 -0.56 11.01 -14.20
C ILE A 298 -1.54 11.03 -15.38
N VAL A 299 -1.93 9.86 -15.88
CA VAL A 299 -2.94 9.73 -16.95
C VAL A 299 -4.27 10.38 -16.56
N ILE A 300 -4.72 10.17 -15.32
CA ILE A 300 -5.96 10.76 -14.80
C ILE A 300 -5.83 12.28 -14.65
N GLY A 301 -4.67 12.79 -14.23
CA GLY A 301 -4.39 14.21 -14.17
C GLY A 301 -4.42 14.87 -15.55
N TYR A 302 -3.84 14.22 -16.56
CA TYR A 302 -3.94 14.60 -17.98
C TYR A 302 -5.40 14.63 -18.44
N HIS A 303 -6.15 13.55 -18.19
CA HIS A 303 -7.55 13.44 -18.57
C HIS A 303 -8.38 14.56 -17.96
N LYS A 304 -8.24 14.78 -16.64
CA LYS A 304 -8.99 15.80 -15.92
C LYS A 304 -8.65 17.21 -16.38
N GLY A 305 -7.38 17.47 -16.70
CA GLY A 305 -6.92 18.76 -17.18
C GLY A 305 -7.45 19.18 -18.56
N HIS A 306 -7.95 18.22 -19.35
CA HIS A 306 -8.58 18.46 -20.65
C HIS A 306 -10.11 18.57 -20.58
N GLN A 307 -10.73 18.11 -19.49
CA GLN A 307 -12.15 18.29 -19.30
C GLN A 307 -12.47 19.78 -19.04
N GLN A 308 -13.56 20.27 -19.64
CA GLN A 308 -14.10 21.56 -19.26
C GLN A 308 -14.61 21.51 -17.81
N LYS A 309 -14.44 22.61 -17.06
CA LYS A 309 -15.02 22.72 -15.71
C LYS A 309 -16.54 22.63 -15.81
N GLN A 310 -17.10 21.49 -15.43
CA GLN A 310 -18.53 21.32 -15.28
C GLN A 310 -18.90 21.68 -13.85
N THR A 311 -19.64 22.77 -13.69
CA THR A 311 -20.25 23.10 -12.41
C THR A 311 -21.49 22.21 -12.23
N ASN A 312 -21.74 21.73 -11.00
CA ASN A 312 -22.91 20.93 -10.59
C ASN A 312 -22.95 19.45 -10.98
N THR A 313 -21.87 18.84 -11.47
CA THR A 313 -21.78 17.37 -11.57
C THR A 313 -21.16 16.77 -10.31
N PRO A 314 -21.56 15.54 -9.90
CA PRO A 314 -20.87 14.82 -8.84
C PRO A 314 -19.37 14.68 -9.12
N THR A 315 -18.55 14.67 -8.07
CA THR A 315 -17.11 14.50 -8.21
C THR A 315 -16.81 13.16 -8.89
N GLU A 316 -15.91 13.21 -9.87
CA GLU A 316 -15.52 12.04 -10.63
C GLU A 316 -14.69 11.07 -9.76
N ILE A 317 -15.13 9.82 -9.74
CA ILE A 317 -14.43 8.71 -9.08
C ILE A 317 -13.83 7.80 -10.15
N ILE A 318 -12.59 7.38 -9.95
CA ILE A 318 -11.89 6.40 -10.79
C ILE A 318 -11.23 5.34 -9.89
N HIS A 319 -11.52 4.07 -10.13
CA HIS A 319 -10.87 2.96 -9.44
C HIS A 319 -9.59 2.54 -10.17
N ILE A 320 -8.52 2.28 -9.39
CA ILE A 320 -7.23 1.77 -9.88
C ILE A 320 -7.02 0.40 -9.23
N THR A 321 -7.72 -0.60 -9.75
CA THR A 321 -7.84 -1.94 -9.18
C THR A 321 -7.61 -3.01 -10.24
N SER A 322 -7.21 -4.21 -9.81
CA SER A 322 -6.96 -5.34 -10.72
C SER A 322 -8.08 -6.39 -10.67
N GLY A 323 -8.73 -6.57 -9.52
CA GLY A 323 -9.49 -7.79 -9.21
C GLY A 323 -10.68 -8.07 -10.14
N THR A 324 -11.30 -7.06 -10.74
CA THR A 324 -12.44 -7.29 -11.66
C THR A 324 -11.98 -7.66 -13.08
N LYS A 325 -10.74 -7.33 -13.45
CA LYS A 325 -10.22 -7.46 -14.83
C LYS A 325 -9.20 -8.57 -14.97
N ASN A 326 -8.37 -8.74 -13.95
CA ASN A 326 -7.36 -9.78 -13.90
C ASN A 326 -7.31 -10.32 -12.45
N PRO A 327 -8.22 -11.23 -12.07
CA PRO A 327 -8.32 -11.70 -10.68
C PRO A 327 -7.17 -12.63 -10.29
N ILE A 328 -6.74 -12.52 -9.03
CA ILE A 328 -5.87 -13.49 -8.34
C ILE A 328 -6.42 -13.75 -6.93
N THR A 329 -6.24 -14.95 -6.40
CA THR A 329 -6.62 -15.32 -5.03
C THR A 329 -5.46 -15.20 -4.04
N TRP A 330 -5.76 -15.06 -2.75
CA TRP A 330 -4.73 -15.08 -1.71
C TRP A 330 -3.93 -16.38 -1.70
N GLY A 331 -4.57 -17.52 -1.97
CA GLY A 331 -3.90 -18.82 -2.08
C GLY A 331 -2.84 -18.84 -3.18
N GLN A 332 -3.21 -18.36 -4.38
CA GLN A 332 -2.27 -18.26 -5.51
C GLN A 332 -1.08 -17.34 -5.21
N ILE A 333 -1.30 -16.18 -4.59
CA ILE A 333 -0.20 -15.28 -4.19
C ILE A 333 0.76 -16.02 -3.25
N LEU A 334 0.23 -16.70 -2.23
CA LEU A 334 1.04 -17.43 -1.26
C LEU A 334 1.80 -18.59 -1.91
N ASP A 335 1.16 -19.38 -2.79
CA ASP A 335 1.79 -20.46 -3.54
C ASP A 335 2.94 -19.96 -4.42
N PHE A 336 2.67 -18.97 -5.28
CA PHE A 336 3.67 -18.45 -6.21
C PHE A 336 4.83 -17.76 -5.48
N ALA A 337 4.54 -16.91 -4.50
CA ALA A 337 5.58 -16.25 -3.73
C ALA A 337 6.40 -17.24 -2.89
N ARG A 338 5.79 -18.34 -2.42
CA ARG A 338 6.51 -19.41 -1.73
C ARG A 338 7.44 -20.17 -2.65
N VAL A 339 7.02 -20.50 -3.88
CA VAL A 339 7.89 -21.13 -4.89
C VAL A 339 9.10 -20.24 -5.14
N SER A 340 8.89 -18.94 -5.32
CA SER A 340 9.97 -17.96 -5.46
C SER A 340 10.88 -17.94 -4.22
N ALA A 341 10.30 -17.98 -3.02
CA ALA A 341 11.05 -17.96 -1.77
C ALA A 341 11.95 -19.17 -1.56
N ILE A 342 11.50 -20.35 -2.01
CA ILE A 342 12.30 -21.59 -1.96
C ILE A 342 13.41 -21.54 -3.00
N LYS A 343 13.16 -20.97 -4.18
CA LYS A 343 14.16 -20.86 -5.25
C LYS A 343 15.24 -19.83 -4.94
N ASN A 344 14.84 -18.73 -4.30
CA ASN A 344 15.67 -17.55 -4.07
C ASN A 344 15.79 -17.20 -2.57
N PRO A 345 16.16 -18.12 -1.67
CA PRO A 345 16.09 -17.90 -0.22
C PRO A 345 17.00 -16.75 0.27
N SER A 346 16.60 -16.12 1.36
CA SER A 346 17.40 -15.10 2.06
C SER A 346 18.52 -15.70 2.91
N THR A 347 19.68 -15.04 2.97
CA THR A 347 20.75 -15.38 3.92
C THR A 347 20.38 -15.05 5.36
N LYS A 348 19.34 -14.24 5.57
CA LYS A 348 18.80 -13.85 6.89
C LYS A 348 17.72 -14.79 7.40
N MET A 349 17.33 -15.81 6.62
CA MET A 349 16.34 -16.81 7.01
C MET A 349 16.72 -17.48 8.34
N ILE A 350 15.77 -17.68 9.26
CA ILE A 350 16.05 -18.32 10.55
C ILE A 350 15.45 -19.73 10.66
N ARG A 351 14.48 -20.04 9.80
CA ARG A 351 13.81 -21.35 9.72
C ARG A 351 13.47 -21.68 8.27
N PRO A 352 13.38 -22.97 7.89
CA PRO A 352 12.90 -23.36 6.57
C PRO A 352 11.55 -22.71 6.28
N ILE A 353 11.27 -22.33 5.04
CA ILE A 353 10.00 -21.68 4.67
C ILE A 353 8.80 -22.61 5.00
N ALA A 354 7.74 -22.04 5.57
CA ALA A 354 6.57 -22.81 5.99
C ALA A 354 5.78 -23.35 4.79
N ASN A 355 4.93 -24.36 5.04
CA ASN A 355 3.83 -24.65 4.13
C ASN A 355 2.81 -23.50 4.14
N ASN A 356 2.00 -23.42 3.09
CA ASN A 356 0.91 -22.46 3.07
C ASN A 356 -0.06 -22.71 4.22
N PRO A 357 -0.66 -21.65 4.79
CA PRO A 357 -1.64 -21.79 5.84
C PRO A 357 -2.81 -22.64 5.36
N ILE A 358 -3.26 -23.54 6.22
CA ILE A 358 -4.51 -24.29 6.01
C ILE A 358 -5.66 -23.33 6.29
N SER A 359 -6.64 -23.29 5.38
CA SER A 359 -7.84 -22.48 5.54
C SER A 359 -8.50 -22.72 6.90
N SER A 360 -8.79 -21.65 7.64
CA SER A 360 -9.44 -21.69 8.95
C SER A 360 -10.97 -21.82 8.88
N LYS A 361 -11.55 -22.08 7.70
CA LYS A 361 -13.01 -22.21 7.48
C LYS A 361 -13.67 -23.32 8.30
N ASN A 362 -12.96 -24.42 8.55
CA ASN A 362 -13.47 -25.55 9.31
C ASN A 362 -12.76 -25.72 10.65
N PHE A 363 -13.34 -26.53 11.54
CA PHE A 363 -12.81 -26.78 12.87
C PHE A 363 -11.35 -27.25 12.85
N TYR A 364 -11.00 -28.18 11.96
CA TYR A 364 -9.64 -28.70 11.82
C TYR A 364 -8.64 -27.59 11.46
N GLY A 365 -8.96 -26.78 10.45
CA GLY A 365 -8.12 -25.67 10.02
C GLY A 365 -7.93 -24.62 11.11
N LYS A 366 -9.00 -24.28 11.85
CA LYS A 366 -8.92 -23.35 12.99
C LYS A 366 -8.04 -23.92 14.12
N MET A 367 -8.17 -25.21 14.43
CA MET A 367 -7.30 -25.86 15.42
C MET A 367 -5.84 -25.88 14.97
N ASN A 368 -5.59 -26.20 13.70
CA ASN A 368 -4.24 -26.15 13.12
C ASN A 368 -3.63 -24.74 13.19
N TYR A 369 -4.41 -23.70 12.90
CA TYR A 369 -3.99 -22.31 13.04
C TYR A 369 -3.61 -21.97 14.49
N LEU A 370 -4.47 -22.27 15.46
CA LEU A 370 -4.20 -21.98 16.88
C LEU A 370 -2.99 -22.74 17.40
N PHE A 371 -2.88 -24.03 17.04
CA PHE A 371 -1.73 -24.87 17.39
C PHE A 371 -0.44 -24.30 16.80
N THR A 372 -0.43 -23.99 15.50
CA THR A 372 0.74 -23.44 14.81
C THR A 372 1.12 -22.07 15.36
N LYS A 373 0.14 -21.20 15.66
CA LYS A 373 0.35 -19.89 16.30
C LYS A 373 1.03 -20.06 17.66
N PHE A 374 0.51 -20.93 18.52
CA PHE A 374 1.07 -21.13 19.86
C PHE A 374 2.50 -21.70 19.80
N PHE A 375 2.71 -22.84 19.14
CA PHE A 375 4.00 -23.52 19.14
C PHE A 375 5.03 -22.82 18.25
N SER A 376 4.63 -22.45 17.03
CA SER A 376 5.58 -22.00 16.01
C SER A 376 5.79 -20.49 15.98
N HIS A 377 4.95 -19.69 16.63
CA HIS A 377 5.21 -18.25 16.82
C HIS A 377 5.53 -17.94 18.28
N ILE A 378 4.58 -18.13 19.20
CA ILE A 378 4.68 -17.63 20.58
C ILE A 378 5.78 -18.38 21.34
N LEU A 379 5.65 -19.70 21.48
CA LEU A 379 6.61 -20.52 22.23
C LEU A 379 8.01 -20.43 21.60
N PHE A 380 8.08 -20.52 20.26
CA PHE A 380 9.34 -20.34 19.54
C PHE A 380 10.02 -19.01 19.87
N ALA A 381 9.26 -17.91 19.92
CA ALA A 381 9.83 -16.59 20.21
C ALA A 381 10.46 -16.51 21.60
N TYR A 382 9.80 -17.05 22.62
CA TYR A 382 10.33 -17.10 23.98
C TYR A 382 11.57 -18.00 24.08
N ILE A 383 11.55 -19.18 23.45
CA ILE A 383 12.72 -20.08 23.41
C ILE A 383 13.90 -19.39 22.72
N PHE A 384 13.65 -18.75 21.57
CA PHE A 384 14.69 -18.06 20.81
C PHE A 384 15.31 -16.92 21.62
N ASP A 385 14.49 -16.08 22.26
CA ASP A 385 14.98 -14.99 23.10
C ASP A 385 15.66 -15.49 24.37
N PHE A 386 15.25 -16.63 24.92
CA PHE A 386 15.96 -17.28 26.02
C PHE A 386 17.35 -17.74 25.60
N VAL A 387 17.50 -18.36 24.42
CA VAL A 387 18.80 -18.72 23.86
C VAL A 387 19.65 -17.47 23.64
N LEU A 388 19.10 -16.41 23.04
CA LEU A 388 19.81 -15.13 22.86
C LEU A 388 20.28 -14.55 24.20
N PHE A 389 19.45 -14.63 25.24
CA PHE A 389 19.83 -14.22 26.58
C PHE A 389 21.03 -15.03 27.12
N LEU A 390 21.02 -16.36 26.97
CA LEU A 390 22.13 -17.23 27.40
C LEU A 390 23.44 -16.92 26.68
N ILE A 391 23.40 -16.51 25.41
CA ILE A 391 24.60 -16.14 24.62
C ILE A 391 24.93 -14.63 24.68
N GLY A 392 24.31 -13.87 25.58
CA GLY A 392 24.59 -12.44 25.79
C GLY A 392 24.15 -11.53 24.63
N LYS A 393 23.20 -11.97 23.80
CA LYS A 393 22.64 -11.19 22.69
C LYS A 393 21.32 -10.52 23.09
N LYS A 394 20.97 -9.45 22.37
CA LYS A 394 19.71 -8.73 22.56
C LYS A 394 18.51 -9.62 22.18
N ARG A 395 17.55 -9.75 23.09
CA ARG A 395 16.25 -10.40 22.89
C ARG A 395 15.41 -9.58 21.90
N ILE A 396 14.93 -10.19 20.83
CA ILE A 396 14.23 -9.51 19.73
C ILE A 396 13.01 -10.26 19.19
N MET A 397 12.94 -11.59 19.36
CA MET A 397 11.98 -12.42 18.64
C MET A 397 10.56 -12.27 19.19
N VAL A 398 10.39 -12.07 20.50
CA VAL A 398 9.07 -11.77 21.09
C VAL A 398 8.52 -10.46 20.53
N ASP A 399 9.34 -9.42 20.44
CA ASP A 399 8.94 -8.13 19.87
C ASP A 399 8.57 -8.24 18.38
N VAL A 400 9.36 -8.98 17.61
CA VAL A 400 9.08 -9.25 16.19
C VAL A 400 7.75 -10.00 16.03
N THR A 401 7.54 -11.03 16.84
CA THR A 401 6.31 -11.85 16.83
C THR A 401 5.07 -11.02 17.21
N ASN A 402 5.18 -10.16 18.22
CA ASN A 402 4.10 -9.26 18.63
C ASN A 402 3.80 -8.19 17.57
N LYS A 403 4.80 -7.71 16.83
CA LYS A 403 4.58 -6.79 15.70
C LYS A 403 3.92 -7.50 14.52
N MET A 404 4.37 -8.71 14.21
CA MET A 404 3.80 -9.56 13.16
C MET A 404 2.31 -9.83 13.41
N HIS A 405 1.94 -10.27 14.63
CA HIS A 405 0.54 -10.57 14.94
C HIS A 405 -0.37 -9.34 14.88
N ARG A 406 0.09 -8.19 15.37
CA ARG A 406 -0.64 -6.92 15.22
C ARG A 406 -0.83 -6.54 13.75
N ALA A 407 0.16 -6.82 12.89
CA ALA A 407 0.05 -6.58 11.46
C ALA A 407 -0.97 -7.55 10.82
N PHE A 408 -1.00 -8.82 11.21
CA PHE A 408 -2.00 -9.78 10.72
C PHE A 408 -3.42 -9.42 11.16
N GLU A 409 -3.63 -9.01 12.40
CA GLU A 409 -4.93 -8.54 12.89
C GLU A 409 -5.46 -7.35 12.09
N VAL A 410 -4.57 -6.45 11.67
CA VAL A 410 -4.92 -5.32 10.81
C VAL A 410 -5.35 -5.77 9.40
N LEU A 411 -4.75 -6.85 8.89
CA LEU A 411 -5.01 -7.38 7.54
C LEU A 411 -6.19 -8.36 7.49
N ASP A 412 -6.62 -8.87 8.64
CA ASP A 412 -7.64 -9.91 8.77
C ASP A 412 -8.90 -9.59 7.95
N HIS A 413 -9.46 -8.40 8.12
CA HIS A 413 -10.65 -8.00 7.37
C HIS A 413 -10.44 -8.05 5.85
N PHE A 414 -9.27 -7.61 5.37
CA PHE A 414 -8.93 -7.54 3.94
C PHE A 414 -8.52 -8.88 3.32
N THR A 415 -8.15 -9.85 4.16
CA THR A 415 -7.72 -11.19 3.75
C THR A 415 -8.80 -12.25 3.92
N ASN A 416 -9.88 -11.93 4.66
CA ASN A 416 -11.02 -12.81 4.92
C ASN A 416 -12.36 -12.21 4.44
N HIS A 417 -12.33 -11.26 3.50
CA HIS A 417 -13.50 -10.77 2.75
C HIS A 417 -13.10 -10.53 1.29
N GLN A 418 -14.08 -10.43 0.40
CA GLN A 418 -13.88 -10.15 -1.01
C GLN A 418 -14.80 -9.03 -1.50
N TRP A 419 -14.35 -8.32 -2.54
CA TRP A 419 -15.01 -7.15 -3.10
C TRP A 419 -15.00 -7.18 -4.62
N GLU A 420 -16.01 -6.54 -5.21
CA GLU A 420 -16.12 -6.27 -6.63
C GLU A 420 -15.95 -4.76 -6.86
N PHE A 421 -14.73 -4.34 -7.18
CA PHE A 421 -14.42 -2.94 -7.52
C PHE A 421 -14.58 -2.73 -9.03
N ARG A 422 -15.66 -2.09 -9.45
CA ARG A 422 -15.87 -1.72 -10.87
C ARG A 422 -14.85 -0.67 -11.30
N ASN A 423 -14.19 -0.85 -12.44
CA ASN A 423 -13.04 -0.03 -12.85
C ASN A 423 -13.07 0.34 -14.35
N GLU A 424 -14.27 0.46 -14.93
CA GLU A 424 -14.44 0.68 -16.37
C GLU A 424 -13.97 2.05 -16.83
N LYS A 425 -14.05 3.11 -15.99
CA LYS A 425 -13.64 4.46 -16.40
C LYS A 425 -12.15 4.55 -16.69
N TYR A 426 -11.31 3.98 -15.83
CA TYR A 426 -9.86 4.05 -16.04
C TYR A 426 -9.44 3.39 -17.36
N LEU A 427 -9.98 2.20 -17.65
CA LEU A 427 -9.72 1.50 -18.90
C LEU A 427 -10.16 2.30 -20.12
N LYS A 428 -11.32 2.96 -20.05
CA LYS A 428 -11.79 3.84 -21.14
C LYS A 428 -10.82 5.00 -21.38
N ILE A 429 -10.32 5.63 -20.31
CA ILE A 429 -9.34 6.72 -20.41
C ILE A 429 -8.03 6.19 -21.01
N PHE A 430 -7.51 5.08 -20.50
CA PHE A 430 -6.25 4.51 -20.94
C PHE A 430 -6.29 4.08 -22.42
N ASN A 431 -7.38 3.44 -22.85
CA ASN A 431 -7.54 2.97 -24.23
C ASN A 431 -7.74 4.09 -25.26
N GLN A 432 -8.04 5.32 -24.82
CA GLN A 432 -8.12 6.50 -25.70
C GLN A 432 -6.76 7.15 -25.95
N LEU A 433 -5.73 6.80 -25.17
CA LEU A 433 -4.38 7.32 -25.35
C LEU A 433 -3.73 6.76 -26.61
N GLU A 434 -2.81 7.52 -27.20
CA GLU A 434 -1.94 7.00 -28.25
C GLU A 434 -1.03 5.88 -27.70
N ARG A 435 -0.61 4.96 -28.58
CA ARG A 435 0.26 3.83 -28.19
C ARG A 435 1.56 4.28 -27.51
N GLY A 436 2.11 5.42 -27.92
CA GLY A 436 3.31 6.00 -27.30
C GLY A 436 3.09 6.29 -25.81
N ASP A 437 1.98 6.95 -25.48
CA ASP A 437 1.61 7.28 -24.11
C ASP A 437 1.16 6.04 -23.31
N GLN A 438 0.46 5.09 -23.95
CA GLN A 438 0.12 3.82 -23.28
C GLN A 438 1.38 3.05 -22.86
N ASN A 439 2.41 3.02 -23.71
CA ASN A 439 3.69 2.39 -23.37
C ASN A 439 4.47 3.20 -22.33
N LEU A 440 4.51 4.53 -22.50
CA LEU A 440 5.24 5.42 -21.60
C LEU A 440 4.62 5.44 -20.20
N PHE A 441 3.30 5.31 -20.07
CA PHE A 441 2.59 5.27 -18.79
C PHE A 441 1.89 3.92 -18.59
N ALA A 442 2.59 2.82 -18.86
CA ALA A 442 2.05 1.46 -18.78
C ALA A 442 1.36 1.17 -17.45
N SER A 443 0.09 0.79 -17.52
CA SER A 443 -0.78 0.62 -16.35
C SER A 443 -2.01 -0.25 -16.62
N ASN A 444 -1.98 -1.03 -17.71
CA ASN A 444 -3.04 -1.99 -18.02
C ASN A 444 -2.87 -3.26 -17.16
N VAL A 445 -3.76 -3.45 -16.18
CA VAL A 445 -3.74 -4.61 -15.28
C VAL A 445 -3.94 -5.96 -15.98
N GLU A 446 -4.54 -5.98 -17.18
CA GLU A 446 -4.76 -7.22 -17.94
C GLU A 446 -3.45 -7.80 -18.50
N THR A 447 -2.36 -7.01 -18.55
CA THR A 447 -1.05 -7.48 -19.01
C THR A 447 -0.22 -8.12 -17.90
N ILE A 448 -0.72 -8.17 -16.66
CA ILE A 448 0.01 -8.75 -15.53
C ILE A 448 -0.04 -10.28 -15.63
N ASP A 449 1.12 -10.89 -15.87
CA ASP A 449 1.30 -12.32 -15.60
C ASP A 449 1.50 -12.52 -14.09
N TRP A 450 0.52 -13.13 -13.44
CA TRP A 450 0.51 -13.25 -11.99
C TRP A 450 1.63 -14.13 -11.45
N PHE A 451 2.07 -15.15 -12.20
CA PHE A 451 3.14 -16.04 -11.77
C PHE A 451 4.48 -15.28 -11.73
N SER A 452 4.85 -14.63 -12.83
CA SER A 452 6.03 -13.78 -12.92
C SER A 452 5.97 -12.62 -11.94
N TYR A 453 4.82 -11.96 -11.80
CA TYR A 453 4.71 -10.85 -10.86
C TYR A 453 4.90 -11.30 -9.41
N CYS A 454 4.32 -12.43 -9.00
CA CYS A 454 4.52 -12.96 -7.64
C CYS A 454 5.98 -13.39 -7.38
N ASP A 455 6.70 -13.86 -8.40
CA ASP A 455 8.15 -14.08 -8.32
C ASP A 455 8.88 -12.77 -8.02
N SER A 456 8.57 -11.72 -8.79
CA SER A 456 9.09 -10.37 -8.58
C SER A 456 8.73 -9.77 -7.21
N LEU A 457 7.54 -10.04 -6.66
CA LEU A 457 7.16 -9.58 -5.32
C LEU A 457 8.15 -10.09 -4.26
N TYR A 458 8.49 -11.39 -4.31
CA TYR A 458 9.39 -11.97 -3.32
C TYR A 458 10.86 -11.58 -3.58
N ILE A 459 11.33 -11.69 -4.83
CA ILE A 459 12.69 -11.29 -5.18
C ILE A 459 12.92 -9.81 -4.84
N GLY A 460 11.95 -8.97 -5.15
CA GLY A 460 11.93 -7.55 -4.78
C GLY A 460 12.02 -7.32 -3.27
N THR A 461 11.27 -8.08 -2.48
CA THR A 461 11.38 -8.06 -1.01
C THR A 461 12.82 -8.33 -0.55
N ARG A 462 13.54 -9.29 -1.16
CA ARG A 462 14.96 -9.53 -0.84
C ARG A 462 15.86 -8.36 -1.24
N ARG A 463 15.76 -7.93 -2.50
CA ARG A 463 16.63 -6.87 -3.05
C ARG A 463 16.48 -5.54 -2.32
N TYR A 464 15.25 -5.14 -2.02
CA TYR A 464 14.97 -3.78 -1.58
C TYR A 464 14.64 -3.66 -0.09
N LEU A 465 13.96 -4.64 0.51
CA LEU A 465 13.63 -4.60 1.94
C LEU A 465 14.71 -5.25 2.81
N LEU A 466 15.29 -6.37 2.35
CA LEU A 466 16.41 -7.02 3.03
C LEU A 466 17.78 -6.48 2.63
N ASN A 467 17.86 -5.70 1.54
CA ASN A 467 19.11 -5.22 0.97
C ASN A 467 20.09 -6.36 0.65
N GLU A 468 19.57 -7.45 0.08
CA GLU A 468 20.37 -8.60 -0.38
C GLU A 468 20.50 -8.58 -1.90
N ASP A 469 21.74 -8.64 -2.39
CA ASP A 469 22.02 -8.77 -3.82
C ASP A 469 21.73 -10.21 -4.31
N ASP A 470 21.40 -10.37 -5.58
CA ASP A 470 21.09 -11.69 -6.15
C ASP A 470 22.29 -12.64 -6.13
N SER A 471 23.53 -12.12 -6.10
CA SER A 471 24.74 -12.93 -5.88
C SER A 471 24.72 -13.73 -4.58
N THR A 472 23.92 -13.32 -3.58
CA THR A 472 23.79 -14.02 -2.28
C THR A 472 22.81 -15.19 -2.30
N ILE A 473 22.11 -15.45 -3.43
CA ILE A 473 21.10 -16.51 -3.51
C ILE A 473 21.69 -17.89 -3.20
N GLU A 474 22.89 -18.19 -3.71
CA GLU A 474 23.53 -19.49 -3.45
C GLU A 474 23.91 -19.70 -1.99
N ASP A 475 24.32 -18.64 -1.29
CA ASP A 475 24.55 -18.68 0.16
C ASP A 475 23.23 -18.86 0.93
N GLY A 476 22.16 -18.23 0.45
CA GLY A 476 20.80 -18.45 0.94
C GLY A 476 20.39 -19.92 0.82
N LYS A 477 20.67 -20.58 -0.32
CA LYS A 477 20.36 -21.99 -0.55
C LYS A 477 21.14 -22.91 0.38
N ARG A 478 22.44 -22.67 0.56
CA ARG A 478 23.28 -23.41 1.53
C ARG A 478 22.69 -23.30 2.94
N ARG A 479 22.31 -22.08 3.33
CA ARG A 479 21.67 -21.82 4.63
C ARG A 479 20.32 -22.53 4.76
N GLN A 480 19.47 -22.47 3.73
CA GLN A 480 18.19 -23.15 3.71
C GLN A 480 18.35 -24.67 3.86
N ASN A 481 19.30 -25.27 3.16
CA ASN A 481 19.62 -26.71 3.27
C ASN A 481 20.07 -27.07 4.68
N LEU A 482 20.99 -26.30 5.26
CA LEU A 482 21.44 -26.51 6.64
C LEU A 482 20.27 -26.41 7.64
N LEU A 483 19.46 -25.36 7.53
CA LEU A 483 18.28 -25.18 8.39
C LEU A 483 17.27 -26.32 8.19
N THR A 484 17.10 -26.83 6.98
CA THR A 484 16.20 -27.96 6.69
C THR A 484 16.68 -29.23 7.38
N ILE A 485 17.99 -29.51 7.36
CA ILE A 485 18.59 -30.64 8.08
C ILE A 485 18.42 -30.48 9.59
N ILE A 486 18.77 -29.31 10.15
CA ILE A 486 18.64 -29.04 11.59
C ILE A 486 17.20 -29.23 12.05
N TYR A 487 16.23 -28.63 11.34
CA TYR A 487 14.81 -28.75 11.68
C TYR A 487 14.28 -30.17 11.46
N GLY A 488 14.80 -30.90 10.46
CA GLY A 488 14.49 -32.31 10.26
C GLY A 488 14.91 -33.16 11.47
N ILE A 489 16.13 -32.97 11.97
CA ILE A 489 16.65 -33.66 13.16
C ILE A 489 15.84 -33.29 14.41
N LEU A 490 15.57 -31.99 14.62
CA LEU A 490 14.76 -31.54 15.76
C LEU A 490 13.36 -32.14 15.74
N ASN A 491 12.70 -32.13 14.59
CA ASN A 491 11.38 -32.74 14.43
C ASN A 491 11.44 -34.25 14.66
N PHE A 492 12.46 -34.95 14.14
CA PHE A 492 12.65 -36.37 14.40
C PHE A 492 12.80 -36.67 15.90
N ILE A 493 13.58 -35.87 16.63
CA ILE A 493 13.74 -36.00 18.09
C ILE A 493 12.40 -35.76 18.80
N ILE A 494 11.68 -34.69 18.45
CA ILE A 494 10.38 -34.37 19.06
C ILE A 494 9.35 -35.48 18.78
N TYR A 495 9.24 -35.94 17.53
CA TYR A 495 8.29 -37.00 17.19
C TYR A 495 8.68 -38.34 17.80
N SER A 496 9.96 -38.70 17.86
CA SER A 496 10.39 -39.94 18.52
C SER A 496 10.13 -39.89 20.02
N THR A 497 10.45 -38.78 20.70
CA THR A 497 10.21 -38.60 22.13
C THR A 497 8.73 -38.52 22.52
N LEU A 498 7.85 -38.03 21.65
CA LEU A 498 6.40 -37.95 21.92
C LEU A 498 5.64 -39.19 21.43
N ALA A 499 5.97 -39.72 20.25
CA ALA A 499 5.23 -40.82 19.64
C ALA A 499 5.61 -42.20 20.21
N LEU A 500 6.87 -42.45 20.55
CA LEU A 500 7.27 -43.75 21.09
C LEU A 500 6.58 -44.07 22.44
N PRO A 501 6.46 -43.13 23.40
CA PRO A 501 5.72 -43.39 24.63
C PRO A 501 4.21 -43.57 24.40
N LEU A 502 3.62 -42.83 23.46
CA LEU A 502 2.20 -42.98 23.12
C LEU A 502 1.91 -44.31 22.44
N LEU A 503 2.78 -44.74 21.51
CA LEU A 503 2.70 -46.05 20.86
C LEU A 503 2.91 -47.17 21.86
N TYR A 504 3.85 -47.02 22.80
CA TYR A 504 4.06 -47.98 23.88
C TYR A 504 2.85 -48.06 24.83
N ALA A 505 2.27 -46.92 25.22
CA ALA A 505 1.07 -46.88 26.03
C ALA A 505 -0.13 -47.52 25.30
N PHE A 506 -0.31 -47.21 24.01
CA PHE A 506 -1.35 -47.79 23.18
C PHE A 506 -1.16 -49.30 23.00
N TRP A 507 0.07 -49.75 22.79
CA TRP A 507 0.43 -51.17 22.72
C TRP A 507 0.05 -51.92 24.00
N ASN A 508 0.36 -51.35 25.17
CA ASN A 508 -0.01 -51.94 26.46
C ASN A 508 -1.52 -51.97 26.72
N VAL A 509 -2.29 -51.05 26.12
CA VAL A 509 -3.76 -51.06 26.20
C VAL A 509 -4.37 -52.15 25.30
N ILE A 510 -3.83 -52.34 24.09
CA ILE A 510 -4.32 -53.37 23.15
C ILE A 510 -3.86 -54.77 23.55
N PHE A 511 -2.61 -54.89 24.01
CA PHE A 511 -2.00 -56.13 24.45
C PHE A 511 -1.64 -56.04 25.93
N PRO A 512 -2.65 -56.06 26.83
CA PRO A 512 -2.39 -56.07 28.26
C PRO A 512 -1.55 -57.30 28.59
N GLN A 513 -0.40 -57.08 29.23
CA GLN A 513 0.38 -58.20 29.75
C GLN A 513 -0.46 -58.86 30.84
N HIS A 514 -0.97 -60.07 30.56
CA HIS A 514 -1.51 -60.91 31.61
C HIS A 514 -0.35 -61.29 32.54
N SER A 515 -0.31 -60.64 33.70
CA SER A 515 0.55 -61.02 34.80
C SER A 515 0.25 -62.47 35.18
N ALA A 516 1.20 -63.37 34.91
CA ALA A 516 1.20 -64.74 35.40
C ALA A 516 1.55 -64.77 36.90
#